data_AF-A0A7J4Q5X5-F1
#
_entry.id   AF-A0A7J4Q5X5-F1
#
_cell.length_a   1.000
_cell.length_b   1.000
_cell.length_c   1.000
_cell.angle_alpha   90.00
_cell.angle_beta   90.00
_cell.angle_gamma   90.00
#
_symmetry.space_group_name_H-M   'P 1'
#
loop_
_entity.id
_entity.type
_entity.pdbx_description
1 polymer ?
#
loop_
_entity_poly.entity_id
_entity_poly.type
_entity_poly.pdbx_seq_one_letter_code
_entity_poly.pdbx_strand_id
1 'polypeptide(L)' 'MAPTLYFPMIVPECLMIEPTETESKEVLDQFAKDFLNILTEDPEIVMTAPHTTDVGRVDEVWAARNLILRHPGNNTVQD' A
#
# COMPACT_ATOMS: atom_id res chain seq x y z
N MET A 1 5.54 3.74 7.55
CA MET A 1 4.90 4.57 6.49
C MET A 1 5.30 3.98 5.15
N ALA A 2 4.40 3.95 4.15
CA ALA A 2 4.76 3.53 2.79
C ALA A 2 5.31 4.74 2.00
N PRO A 3 6.36 4.58 1.17
CA PRO A 3 6.90 5.65 0.34
C PRO A 3 5.97 6.02 -0.81
N THR A 4 6.26 7.12 -1.50
CA THR A 4 5.60 7.42 -2.77
C THR A 4 6.08 6.43 -3.83
N LEU A 5 5.15 5.77 -4.51
CA LEU A 5 5.44 4.77 -5.54
C LEU A 5 5.36 5.40 -6.94
N TYR A 6 6.19 4.90 -7.86
CA TYR A 6 6.17 5.24 -9.30
C TYR A 6 6.35 6.73 -9.64
N PHE A 7 6.98 7.49 -8.75
CA PHE A 7 7.34 8.89 -8.97
C PHE A 7 8.77 9.17 -8.47
N PRO A 8 9.59 9.94 -9.21
CA PRO A 8 9.30 10.53 -10.52
C PRO A 8 9.26 9.45 -11.62
N MET A 9 8.39 9.64 -12.63
CA MET A 9 8.13 8.63 -13.67
C MET A 9 9.34 8.29 -14.55
N ILE A 10 10.42 9.07 -14.47
CA ILE A 10 11.68 8.81 -15.20
C ILE A 10 12.53 7.69 -14.57
N VAL A 11 12.17 7.23 -13.37
CA VAL A 11 12.82 6.11 -12.70
C VAL A 11 11.86 4.91 -12.69
N PRO A 12 12.17 3.80 -13.39
CA PRO A 12 11.35 2.59 -13.37
C PRO A 12 11.27 2.00 -11.96
N GLU A 13 10.10 1.48 -11.58
CA GLU A 13 9.85 0.85 -10.26
C GLU A 13 10.27 1.73 -9.07
N CYS A 14 10.10 3.05 -9.18
CA CYS A 14 10.62 4.00 -8.20
C CYS A 14 9.91 3.91 -6.84
N LEU A 15 10.71 3.95 -5.78
CA LEU A 15 10.30 4.24 -4.42
C LEU A 15 10.91 5.59 -4.00
N MET A 16 10.10 6.63 -3.92
CA MET A 16 10.53 7.95 -3.42
C MET A 16 10.25 8.05 -1.92
N ILE A 17 11.33 8.08 -1.13
CA ILE A 17 11.30 8.04 0.34
C ILE A 17 11.56 9.45 0.89
N GLU A 18 10.64 9.94 1.72
CA GLU A 18 10.74 11.22 2.43
C GLU A 18 10.52 10.98 3.93
N PRO A 19 11.60 10.87 4.75
CA PRO A 19 11.45 10.66 6.18
C PRO A 19 11.04 11.93 6.94
N THR A 20 11.36 13.12 6.45
CA THR A 20 11.30 14.40 7.19
C THR A 20 12.27 14.46 8.39
N GLU A 21 12.41 15.64 9.00
CA GLU A 21 13.38 15.92 10.06
C GLU A 21 12.96 15.42 11.45
N THR A 22 11.68 15.09 11.65
CA THR A 22 11.16 14.66 12.96
C THR A 22 11.41 13.19 13.25
N GLU A 23 11.78 12.40 12.24
CA GLU A 23 12.06 10.98 12.42
C GLU A 23 13.42 10.75 13.08
N SER A 24 13.43 9.83 14.06
CA SER A 24 14.65 9.50 14.78
C SER A 24 15.55 8.57 13.94
N LYS A 25 16.84 8.54 14.27
CA LYS A 25 17.79 7.63 13.61
C LYS A 25 17.34 6.17 13.74
N GLU A 26 16.83 5.79 14.90
CA GLU A 26 16.39 4.43 15.20
C GLU A 26 15.23 4.00 14.29
N VAL A 27 14.31 4.92 13.98
CA VAL A 27 13.21 4.65 13.04
C VAL A 27 13.75 4.43 11.63
N LEU A 28 14.71 5.24 11.18
CA LEU A 28 15.34 5.10 9.86
C LEU A 28 16.14 3.79 9.75
N ASP A 29 16.89 3.43 10.80
CA ASP A 29 17.63 2.18 10.86
C ASP A 29 16.67 0.97 10.79
N GLN A 30 15.55 1.04 11.52
CA GLN A 30 14.56 -0.02 11.51
C GLN A 30 13.89 -0.14 10.13
N PHE A 31 13.52 0.99 9.51
CA PHE A 31 12.98 1.01 8.15
C PHE A 31 13.93 0.36 7.14
N ALA A 32 15.23 0.71 7.17
CA ALA A 32 16.23 0.11 6.30
C ALA A 32 16.39 -1.41 6.55
N LYS A 33 16.36 -1.83 7.82
CA LYS A 33 16.43 -3.24 8.20
C LYS A 33 15.22 -4.02 7.69
N ASP A 34 14.02 -3.45 7.75
CA ASP A 34 12.81 -4.11 7.26
C ASP A 34 12.88 -4.36 5.75
N PHE A 35 13.43 -3.42 4.96
CA PHE A 35 13.70 -3.65 3.54
C PHE A 35 14.67 -4.79 3.31
N LEU A 36 15.77 -4.85 4.05
CA LEU A 36 16.75 -5.93 3.93
C LEU A 36 16.12 -7.30 4.25
N ASN A 37 15.22 -7.36 5.23
CA ASN A 37 14.49 -8.58 5.53
C ASN A 37 13.58 -8.99 4.36
N ILE A 38 12.76 -8.06 3.86
CA ILE A 38 11.83 -8.29 2.73
C ILE A 38 12.58 -8.80 1.48
N LEU A 39 13.78 -8.27 1.21
CA LEU A 39 14.60 -8.71 0.07
C LEU A 39 15.07 -10.18 0.17
N THR A 40 14.99 -10.78 1.36
CA THR A 40 15.35 -12.19 1.59
C THR A 40 14.15 -13.12 1.71
N GLU A 41 12.92 -12.58 1.69
CA GLU A 41 11.71 -13.37 1.78
C GLU A 41 11.42 -14.10 0.46
N ASP A 42 10.58 -15.14 0.55
CA ASP A 42 10.01 -15.78 -0.64
C ASP A 42 9.20 -14.73 -1.43
N PRO A 43 9.50 -14.49 -2.72
CA PRO A 43 8.77 -13.53 -3.54
C PRO A 43 7.26 -13.74 -3.52
N GLU A 44 6.77 -14.97 -3.36
CA GLU A 44 5.34 -15.26 -3.30
C GLU A 44 4.66 -14.60 -2.08
N ILE A 45 5.36 -14.52 -0.94
CA ILE A 45 4.88 -13.86 0.27
C ILE A 45 4.65 -12.37 -0.01
N VAL A 46 5.61 -11.74 -0.71
CA VAL A 46 5.57 -10.32 -1.07
C VAL A 46 4.48 -10.02 -2.11
N MET A 47 4.34 -10.89 -3.13
CA MET A 47 3.33 -10.70 -4.19
C MET A 47 1.90 -10.82 -3.66
N THR A 48 1.67 -11.70 -2.68
CA THR A 48 0.34 -11.96 -2.10
C THR A 48 0.02 -11.08 -0.89
N ALA A 49 0.96 -10.24 -0.44
CA ALA A 49 0.75 -9.28 0.63
C ALA A 49 -0.36 -8.25 0.29
N PRO A 50 -1.03 -7.66 1.31
CA PRO A 50 -0.84 -7.89 2.75
C PRO A 50 -1.65 -9.06 3.32
N HIS A 51 -1.15 -9.66 4.40
CA HIS A 51 -1.73 -10.88 5.03
C HIS A 51 -2.43 -10.63 6.38
N THR A 52 -2.10 -9.55 7.07
CA THR A 52 -2.51 -9.29 8.47
C THR A 52 -3.28 -8.00 8.66
N THR A 53 -3.40 -7.17 7.62
CA THR A 53 -4.22 -5.97 7.66
C THR A 53 -5.70 -6.33 7.60
N ASP A 54 -6.57 -5.49 8.18
CA ASP A 54 -8.03 -5.73 8.20
C ASP A 54 -8.64 -5.88 6.78
N VAL A 55 -7.97 -5.31 5.77
CA VAL A 55 -8.34 -5.40 4.36
C VAL A 55 -7.13 -5.87 3.56
N GLY A 56 -7.34 -6.81 2.64
CA GLY A 56 -6.32 -7.29 1.70
C GLY A 56 -6.11 -6.37 0.50
N ARG A 57 -5.43 -6.87 -0.54
CA ARG A 57 -5.29 -6.14 -1.81
C ARG A 57 -6.65 -5.93 -2.47
N VAL A 58 -6.99 -4.66 -2.72
CA VAL A 58 -8.28 -4.28 -3.32
C VAL A 58 -8.30 -4.60 -4.81
N ASP A 59 -9.44 -5.06 -5.32
CA ASP A 59 -9.66 -5.22 -6.76
C ASP A 59 -9.96 -3.87 -7.42
N GLU A 60 -8.91 -3.16 -7.79
CA GLU A 60 -8.99 -1.85 -8.45
C GLU A 60 -9.65 -1.93 -9.83
N VAL A 61 -9.50 -3.05 -10.55
CA VAL A 61 -10.09 -3.23 -11.89
C VAL A 61 -11.61 -3.33 -11.78
N TRP A 62 -12.11 -4.13 -10.83
CA TRP A 62 -13.53 -4.24 -10.57
C TRP A 62 -14.09 -2.91 -10.07
N ALA A 63 -13.42 -2.25 -9.12
CA ALA A 63 -13.85 -0.98 -8.56
C ALA A 63 -13.95 0.12 -9.62
N ALA A 64 -12.97 0.19 -10.54
CA ALA A 64 -12.99 1.14 -11.66
C ALA A 64 -14.13 0.91 -12.66
N ARG A 65 -14.62 -0.34 -12.77
CA ARG A 65 -15.72 -0.73 -13.66
C ARG A 65 -17.10 -0.68 -13.01
N ASN A 66 -17.17 -0.81 -11.68
CA ASN A 66 -18.41 -0.92 -10.90
C ASN A 66 -18.43 0.11 -9.76
N LEU A 67 -18.57 1.38 -10.14
CA LEU A 67 -18.41 2.49 -9.20
C LEU A 67 -19.52 2.53 -8.13
N ILE A 68 -19.14 2.33 -6.87
CA ILE A 68 -19.98 2.59 -5.70
C ILE A 68 -19.52 3.90 -5.07
N LEU A 69 -20.14 5.01 -5.48
CA LEU A 69 -19.70 6.36 -5.13
C LEU A 69 -20.40 6.95 -3.90
N ARG A 70 -21.34 6.21 -3.31
CA ARG A 70 -22.09 6.61 -2.12
C ARG A 70 -22.20 5.40 -1.21
N HIS A 71 -22.14 5.65 0.09
CA HIS A 71 -22.49 4.61 1.06
C HIS A 71 -23.91 4.12 0.74
N PRO A 72 -24.15 2.79 0.68
CA PRO A 72 -25.51 2.28 0.59
C PRO A 72 -26.23 2.69 1.88
N GLY A 73 -27.01 3.76 1.83
CA GLY A 73 -27.90 4.11 2.94
C GLY A 73 -28.91 2.99 3.17
N ASN A 74 -29.60 3.00 4.31
CA ASN A 74 -30.78 2.16 4.53
C ASN A 74 -31.92 2.61 3.61
N ASN A 75 -31.76 2.37 2.31
CA ASN A 75 -32.83 2.51 1.35
C ASN A 75 -33.55 1.16 1.28
N THR A 76 -34.42 0.91 2.26
CA THR A 76 -35.66 0.19 1.98
C THR A 76 -36.42 0.96 0.91
N VAL A 77 -36.07 0.75 -0.37
CA VAL A 77 -36.97 1.07 -1.46
C VAL A 77 -37.92 -0.11 -1.56
N GLN A 78 -39.09 0.12 -0.99
CA GLN A 78 -40.30 -0.62 -1.30
C GLN A 78 -40.73 -0.13 -2.68
N ASP A 79 -40.37 -0.89 -3.72
CA ASP A 79 -41.06 -0.92 -5.01
C ASP A 79 -41.31 -2.39 -5.36
#